data_AF-A0A7J9TJ26-F1
#
_entry.id   AF-A0A7J9TJ26-F1
#
_cell.length_a   1.000
_cell.length_b   1.000
_cell.length_c   1.000
_cell.angle_alpha   90.00
_cell.angle_beta   90.00
_cell.angle_gamma   90.00
#
_symmetry.space_group_name_H-M   'P 1'
#
loop_
_entity.id
_entity.type
_entity.pdbx_description
1 polymer ?
#
loop_
_entity_poly.entity_id
_entity_poly.type
_entity_poly.pdbx_seq_one_letter_code
_entity_poly.pdbx_strand_id
1 'polypeptide(L)'
;MGIERKFVQDGLTKARINEYFTKQLERAGYGGMVINRTPMGTQITLFAEKPGMVIGKGGKTIHRLTNDMSYVYNIDNPQIDVQEIKVPELNAQMMANRLANALERGWYFRKAGYNMLRRIMDSGALGCEIVLSGKFTGPRSKVSKMVEGYIKHAGKPAEELVDTGFATAVKKLGTIGCRVRIVQPGTELPGKFYMLKDEKPAAPETPEAKAKEGIKEVLEKTPEKPGMKNIRQVGSVWEHTHDDLDWHPMSVPHPAVTAVPVTEVTEEEPAAAVEAESTVEAKTAVEAEPSMETVDKPVQSPDIELPEGEQTRINDGLEEHKHEGYDYWHPSSRTHKTKGDEN
;
A
#
# COMPACT_ATOMS: atom_id res chain seq x y z
N MET A 1 3.57 -44.26 7.68
CA MET A 1 2.80 -43.38 8.58
C MET A 1 1.36 -43.34 8.09
N GLY A 2 0.35 -43.33 8.96
CA GLY A 2 -1.04 -43.19 8.52
C GLY A 2 -1.29 -41.85 7.83
N ILE A 3 -2.24 -41.81 6.90
CA ILE A 3 -2.58 -40.61 6.10
C ILE A 3 -2.89 -39.41 7.02
N GLU A 4 -3.65 -39.65 8.08
CA GLU A 4 -4.01 -38.64 9.08
C GLU A 4 -2.79 -38.04 9.77
N ARG A 5 -1.86 -38.88 10.24
CA ARG A 5 -0.64 -38.42 10.93
C ARG A 5 0.24 -37.59 10.01
N LYS A 6 0.35 -37.99 8.74
CA LYS A 6 1.09 -37.24 7.72
C LYS A 6 0.46 -35.87 7.49
N PHE A 7 -0.86 -35.81 7.33
CA PHE A 7 -1.58 -34.54 7.13
C PHE A 7 -1.40 -33.58 8.31
N VAL A 8 -1.52 -34.09 9.54
CA VAL A 8 -1.31 -33.28 10.75
C VAL A 8 0.14 -32.79 10.86
N GLN A 9 1.12 -33.64 10.57
CA GLN A 9 2.53 -33.27 10.58
C GLN A 9 2.84 -32.19 9.52
N ASP A 10 2.27 -32.32 8.33
CA ASP A 10 2.42 -31.34 7.26
C ASP A 10 1.82 -29.98 7.63
N GLY A 11 0.63 -29.98 8.24
CA GLY A 11 -0.01 -28.78 8.77
C GLY A 11 0.81 -28.12 9.88
N LEU A 12 1.37 -28.91 10.80
CA LEU A 12 2.23 -28.41 11.87
C LEU A 12 3.50 -27.76 11.30
N THR A 13 4.15 -28.41 10.34
CA THR A 13 5.33 -27.87 9.66
C THR A 13 5.01 -26.56 8.95
N LYS A 14 3.89 -26.49 8.21
CA LYS A 14 3.45 -25.24 7.55
C LYS A 14 3.21 -24.12 8.56
N ALA A 15 2.55 -24.39 9.69
CA ALA A 15 2.28 -23.40 10.71
C ALA A 15 3.57 -22.85 11.36
N ARG A 16 4.52 -23.73 11.68
CA ARG A 16 5.82 -23.35 12.24
C ARG A 16 6.64 -22.49 11.28
N ILE A 17 6.67 -22.86 10.01
CA ILE A 17 7.38 -22.10 8.98
C ILE A 17 6.75 -20.71 8.82
N ASN A 18 5.42 -20.62 8.83
CA ASN A 18 4.69 -19.35 8.74
C ASN A 18 5.03 -18.42 9.93
N GLU A 19 5.08 -18.96 11.15
CA GLU A 19 5.46 -18.19 12.34
C GLU A 19 6.92 -17.69 12.26
N TYR A 20 7.83 -18.55 11.79
CA TYR A 20 9.23 -18.20 11.60
C TYR A 20 9.41 -17.08 10.57
N PHE A 21 8.76 -17.17 9.40
CA PHE A 21 8.83 -16.09 8.40
C PHE A 21 8.20 -14.80 8.89
N THR A 22 7.08 -14.88 9.63
CA THR A 22 6.45 -13.69 10.21
C THR A 22 7.42 -12.93 11.12
N LYS A 23 8.22 -13.63 11.93
CA LYS A 23 9.23 -13.04 12.82
C LYS A 23 10.45 -12.51 12.08
N GLN A 24 10.98 -13.26 11.11
CA GLN A 24 12.22 -12.87 10.41
C GLN A 24 11.99 -11.78 9.36
N LEU A 25 10.82 -11.79 8.70
CA LEU A 25 10.49 -10.92 7.58
C LEU A 25 9.58 -9.74 7.97
N GLU A 26 9.49 -9.41 9.26
CA GLU A 26 8.69 -8.28 9.75
C GLU A 26 9.06 -6.97 9.03
N ARG A 27 10.36 -6.73 8.83
CA ARG A 27 10.86 -5.54 8.14
C ARG A 27 10.46 -5.51 6.66
N ALA A 28 10.45 -6.66 6.00
CA ALA A 28 10.17 -6.78 4.57
C ALA A 28 8.67 -6.67 4.25
N GLY A 29 7.80 -6.73 5.27
CA GLY A 29 6.36 -6.73 5.10
C GLY A 29 5.87 -8.09 4.61
N TYR A 30 5.90 -9.10 5.47
CA TYR A 30 5.40 -10.43 5.16
C TYR A 30 3.87 -10.46 5.06
N GLY A 31 3.34 -10.96 3.94
CA GLY A 31 1.90 -11.06 3.68
C GLY A 31 1.36 -12.49 3.63
N GLY A 32 2.22 -13.50 3.71
CA GLY A 32 1.83 -14.91 3.71
C GLY A 32 2.77 -15.79 2.90
N MET A 33 2.50 -17.09 2.93
CA MET A 33 3.27 -18.09 2.19
C MET A 33 2.38 -19.18 1.60
N VAL A 34 2.83 -19.72 0.47
CA VAL A 34 2.28 -20.93 -0.14
C VAL A 34 3.40 -21.96 -0.26
N ILE A 35 3.09 -23.20 0.13
CA ILE A 35 4.04 -24.32 0.07
C ILE A 35 3.54 -25.29 -1.00
N ASN A 36 4.34 -25.47 -2.04
CA ASN A 36 4.11 -26.43 -3.11
C ASN A 36 5.17 -27.52 -3.02
N ARG A 37 4.73 -28.78 -2.85
CA ARG A 37 5.64 -29.92 -2.82
C ARG A 37 5.75 -30.52 -4.21
N THR A 38 6.94 -30.48 -4.77
CA THR A 38 7.27 -31.13 -6.04
C THR A 38 8.14 -32.37 -5.77
N PRO A 39 8.19 -33.35 -6.69
CA PRO A 39 9.08 -34.51 -6.53
C PRO A 39 10.56 -34.13 -6.43
N MET A 40 10.96 -32.98 -6.97
CA MET A 40 12.35 -32.48 -6.95
C MET A 40 12.70 -31.69 -5.70
N GLY A 41 11.72 -31.24 -4.93
CA GLY A 41 11.92 -30.40 -3.75
C GLY A 41 10.66 -29.64 -3.34
N THR A 42 10.75 -28.92 -2.22
CA THR A 42 9.65 -28.09 -1.72
C THR A 42 9.84 -26.64 -2.17
N GLN A 43 8.94 -26.16 -3.03
CA GLN A 43 8.90 -24.76 -3.43
C GLN A 43 8.05 -23.96 -2.45
N ILE A 44 8.65 -22.93 -1.85
CA ILE A 44 8.00 -22.03 -0.91
C ILE A 44 7.91 -20.66 -1.57
N THR A 45 6.69 -20.25 -1.92
CA THR A 45 6.41 -18.91 -2.46
C THR A 45 6.06 -17.99 -1.31
N LEU A 46 6.88 -16.96 -1.11
CA LEU A 46 6.69 -15.92 -0.10
C LEU A 46 6.08 -14.69 -0.75
N PHE A 47 5.05 -14.14 -0.12
CA PHE A 47 4.46 -12.87 -0.55
C PHE A 47 4.96 -11.74 0.35
N ALA A 48 5.58 -10.73 -0.24
CA ALA A 48 6.17 -9.60 0.49
C ALA A 48 5.89 -8.25 -0.16
N GLU A 49 5.93 -7.18 0.65
CA GLU A 49 5.88 -5.79 0.16
C GLU A 49 7.18 -5.44 -0.58
N LYS A 50 8.31 -5.84 -0.02
CA LYS A 50 9.64 -5.43 -0.47
C LYS A 50 10.49 -6.67 -0.73
N PRO A 51 10.42 -7.28 -1.93
CA PRO A 51 11.14 -8.51 -2.24
C PRO A 51 12.65 -8.36 -2.07
N GLY A 52 13.21 -7.19 -2.39
CA GLY A 52 14.63 -6.91 -2.21
C GLY A 52 15.12 -7.03 -0.76
N MET A 53 14.26 -6.76 0.24
CA MET A 53 14.64 -6.95 1.64
C MET A 53 14.60 -8.41 2.08
N VAL A 54 13.77 -9.25 1.43
CA VAL A 54 13.73 -10.71 1.66
C VAL A 54 14.99 -11.38 1.10
N ILE A 55 15.43 -10.97 -0.10
CA ILE A 55 16.66 -11.46 -0.73
C ILE A 55 17.88 -11.02 0.10
N GLY A 56 17.90 -9.75 0.51
CA GLY A 56 18.98 -9.13 1.27
C GLY A 56 20.18 -8.76 0.40
N LYS A 57 21.22 -8.18 1.04
CA LYS A 57 22.44 -7.76 0.35
C LYS A 57 23.18 -8.98 -0.21
N GLY A 58 23.31 -9.07 -1.53
CA GLY A 58 23.99 -10.17 -2.22
C GLY A 58 23.36 -11.54 -1.99
N GLY A 59 22.05 -11.62 -1.71
CA GLY A 59 21.36 -12.90 -1.47
C GLY A 59 21.63 -13.53 -0.10
N LYS A 60 22.38 -12.88 0.80
CA LYS A 60 22.77 -13.46 2.10
C LYS A 60 21.56 -13.84 2.97
N THR A 61 20.48 -13.07 2.90
CA THR A 61 19.28 -13.34 3.72
C THR A 61 18.51 -14.54 3.18
N ILE A 62 18.27 -14.62 1.87
CA ILE A 62 17.57 -15.76 1.27
C ILE A 62 18.34 -17.07 1.42
N HIS A 63 19.68 -17.05 1.31
CA HIS A 63 20.51 -18.22 1.57
C HIS A 63 20.42 -18.66 3.04
N ARG A 64 20.42 -17.73 3.99
CA ARG A 64 20.20 -18.05 5.40
C ARG A 64 18.84 -18.69 5.64
N LEU A 65 17.77 -18.11 5.08
CA LEU A 65 16.42 -18.65 5.20
C LEU A 65 16.34 -20.06 4.59
N THR A 66 16.96 -20.28 3.43
CA THR A 66 17.01 -21.60 2.77
C THR A 66 17.73 -22.64 3.63
N ASN A 67 18.87 -22.25 4.23
CA ASN A 67 19.60 -23.12 5.16
C ASN A 67 18.76 -23.44 6.40
N ASP A 68 18.11 -22.44 7.00
CA ASP A 68 17.25 -22.66 8.17
C ASP A 68 16.07 -23.59 7.84
N MET A 69 15.49 -23.50 6.63
CA MET A 69 14.47 -24.45 6.16
C MET A 69 14.99 -25.88 6.05
N SER A 70 16.23 -26.05 5.57
CA SER A 70 16.86 -27.37 5.45
C SER A 70 17.22 -27.96 6.82
N TYR A 71 17.85 -27.19 7.70
CA TYR A 71 18.39 -27.70 8.97
C TYR A 71 17.35 -27.76 10.10
N VAL A 72 16.52 -26.72 10.26
CA VAL A 72 15.58 -26.64 11.39
C VAL A 72 14.32 -27.43 11.09
N TYR A 73 13.82 -27.33 9.88
CA TYR A 73 12.54 -27.92 9.48
C TYR A 73 12.67 -29.22 8.68
N ASN A 74 13.91 -29.66 8.39
CA ASN A 74 14.22 -30.88 7.64
C ASN A 74 13.39 -30.99 6.35
N ILE A 75 13.31 -29.89 5.61
CA ILE A 75 12.64 -29.86 4.31
C ILE A 75 13.61 -30.34 3.25
N ASP A 76 13.17 -31.29 2.44
CA ASP A 76 13.96 -31.79 1.30
C ASP A 76 14.05 -30.72 0.21
N ASN A 77 15.29 -30.30 -0.08
CA ASN A 77 15.65 -29.34 -1.13
C ASN A 77 14.70 -28.12 -1.19
N PRO A 78 14.73 -27.22 -0.18
CA PRO A 78 13.85 -26.06 -0.14
C PRO A 78 14.24 -25.04 -1.21
N GLN A 79 13.28 -24.63 -2.02
CA GLN A 79 13.43 -23.58 -3.03
C GLN A 79 12.53 -22.41 -2.65
N ILE A 80 13.10 -21.27 -2.28
CA ILE A 80 12.34 -20.10 -1.85
C ILE A 80 12.19 -19.15 -3.04
N ASP A 81 10.94 -18.92 -3.44
CA ASP A 81 10.55 -17.92 -4.43
C ASP A 81 9.89 -16.73 -3.72
N VAL A 82 10.17 -15.51 -4.17
CA VAL A 82 9.65 -14.28 -3.54
C VAL A 82 8.83 -13.52 -4.57
N GLN A 83 7.53 -13.41 -4.30
CA GLN A 83 6.57 -12.70 -5.13
C GLN A 83 6.14 -11.40 -4.46
N GLU A 84 6.05 -10.35 -5.26
CA GLU A 84 5.56 -9.05 -4.82
C GLU A 84 4.02 -9.03 -4.81
N ILE A 85 3.45 -8.46 -3.75
CA ILE A 85 2.01 -8.23 -3.68
C ILE A 85 1.70 -6.91 -4.39
N LYS A 86 0.86 -6.98 -5.44
CA LYS A 86 0.48 -5.80 -6.26
C LYS A 86 -0.09 -4.64 -5.44
N VAL A 87 -0.93 -4.93 -4.44
CA VAL A 87 -1.55 -3.94 -3.57
C VAL A 87 -1.41 -4.40 -2.11
N PRO A 88 -0.34 -3.99 -1.40
CA PRO A 88 -0.09 -4.44 -0.04
C PRO A 88 -1.15 -3.95 0.96
N GLU A 89 -1.85 -2.86 0.65
CA GLU A 89 -2.93 -2.29 1.46
C GLU A 89 -4.15 -3.21 1.60
N LEU A 90 -4.37 -4.13 0.66
CA LEU A 90 -5.50 -5.07 0.71
C LEU A 90 -5.19 -6.33 1.54
N ASN A 91 -3.94 -6.55 1.94
CA ASN A 91 -3.54 -7.68 2.77
C ASN A 91 -3.59 -7.29 4.26
N ALA A 92 -4.43 -7.98 5.04
CA ALA A 92 -4.70 -7.61 6.42
C ALA A 92 -3.49 -7.84 7.34
N GLN A 93 -2.70 -8.88 7.10
CA GLN A 93 -1.52 -9.20 7.92
C GLN A 93 -0.41 -8.16 7.75
N MET A 94 -0.17 -7.71 6.53
CA MET A 94 0.80 -6.65 6.24
C MET A 94 0.39 -5.32 6.89
N MET A 95 -0.90 -4.97 6.79
CA MET A 95 -1.41 -3.75 7.40
C MET A 95 -1.38 -3.81 8.93
N ALA A 96 -1.60 -4.98 9.54
CA ALA A 96 -1.42 -5.17 10.97
C ALA A 96 0.05 -4.93 11.40
N ASN A 97 1.01 -5.52 10.68
CA ASN A 97 2.43 -5.31 10.93
C ASN A 97 2.84 -3.84 10.75
N ARG A 98 2.32 -3.17 9.72
CA ARG A 98 2.58 -1.75 9.46
C ARG A 98 2.02 -0.85 10.57
N LEU A 99 0.84 -1.17 11.08
CA LEU A 99 0.23 -0.48 12.23
C LEU A 99 1.04 -0.71 13.51
N ALA A 100 1.50 -1.94 13.76
CA ALA A 100 2.35 -2.24 14.91
C ALA A 100 3.65 -1.43 14.87
N ASN A 101 4.35 -1.46 13.73
CA ASN A 101 5.56 -0.66 13.50
C ASN A 101 5.34 0.86 13.64
N ALA A 102 4.16 1.37 13.27
CA ALA A 102 3.83 2.80 13.47
C ALA A 102 3.65 3.13 14.96
N LEU A 103 3.02 2.25 15.72
CA LEU A 103 2.86 2.41 17.16
C LEU A 103 4.21 2.34 17.87
N GLU A 104 5.08 1.40 17.52
CA GLU A 104 6.43 1.25 18.09
C GLU A 104 7.30 2.49 17.84
N ARG A 105 7.19 3.10 16.66
CA ARG A 105 7.81 4.38 16.32
C ARG A 105 7.26 5.58 17.11
N GLY A 106 6.25 5.39 17.95
CA GLY A 106 5.72 6.42 18.83
C GLY A 106 4.55 7.22 18.26
N TRP A 107 3.94 6.80 17.14
CA TRP A 107 2.76 7.49 16.63
C TRP A 107 1.58 7.35 17.61
N TYR A 108 0.77 8.41 17.71
CA TYR A 108 -0.45 8.40 18.52
C TYR A 108 -1.47 7.42 17.94
N PHE A 109 -2.05 6.55 18.77
CA PHE A 109 -2.83 5.39 18.33
C PHE A 109 -4.05 5.77 17.47
N ARG A 110 -4.74 6.88 17.76
CA ARG A 110 -5.85 7.36 16.89
C ARG A 110 -5.36 7.81 15.53
N LYS A 111 -4.25 8.57 15.50
CA LYS A 111 -3.68 9.07 14.24
C LYS A 111 -3.16 7.92 13.38
N ALA A 112 -2.46 6.96 13.98
CA ALA A 112 -2.00 5.76 13.29
C ALA A 112 -3.18 4.92 12.77
N GLY A 113 -4.20 4.67 13.59
CA GLY A 113 -5.38 3.90 13.20
C GLY A 113 -6.17 4.55 12.06
N TYR A 114 -6.54 5.84 12.16
CA TYR A 114 -7.27 6.53 11.09
C TYR A 114 -6.45 6.70 9.81
N ASN A 115 -5.12 6.87 9.91
CA ASN A 115 -4.25 6.92 8.73
C ASN A 115 -4.24 5.57 8.00
N MET A 116 -4.13 4.46 8.73
CA MET A 116 -4.18 3.12 8.14
C MET A 116 -5.56 2.79 7.58
N LEU A 117 -6.62 3.13 8.30
CA LEU A 117 -8.02 2.96 7.87
C LEU A 117 -8.27 3.65 6.52
N ARG A 118 -7.92 4.95 6.43
CA ARG A 118 -8.07 5.71 5.19
C ARG A 118 -7.25 5.10 4.05
N ARG A 119 -5.99 4.72 4.30
CA ARG A 119 -5.14 4.08 3.28
C ARG A 119 -5.75 2.79 2.72
N ILE A 120 -6.38 1.97 3.56
CA ILE A 120 -7.03 0.72 3.15
C ILE A 120 -8.28 1.02 2.30
N MET A 121 -9.10 1.99 2.72
CA MET A 121 -10.29 2.40 1.98
C MET A 121 -9.94 3.06 0.64
N ASP A 122 -8.90 3.90 0.60
CA ASP A 122 -8.39 4.54 -0.63
C ASP A 122 -7.89 3.51 -1.65
N SER A 123 -7.44 2.33 -1.18
CA SER A 123 -7.02 1.21 -2.03
C SER A 123 -8.18 0.39 -2.60
N GLY A 124 -9.43 0.80 -2.31
CA GLY A 124 -10.65 0.19 -2.86
C GLY A 124 -11.27 -0.90 -2.01
N ALA A 125 -10.87 -1.06 -0.74
CA ALA A 125 -11.52 -2.03 0.14
C ALA A 125 -13.01 -1.72 0.33
N LEU A 126 -13.86 -2.76 0.37
CA LEU A 126 -15.30 -2.59 0.63
C LEU A 126 -15.56 -2.15 2.08
N GLY A 127 -14.70 -2.58 3.00
CA GLY A 127 -14.72 -2.17 4.40
C GLY A 127 -13.49 -2.62 5.16
N CYS A 128 -13.19 -1.89 6.23
CA CYS A 128 -12.05 -2.13 7.11
C CYS A 128 -12.42 -1.92 8.59
N GLU A 129 -12.03 -2.86 9.44
CA GLU A 129 -12.13 -2.74 10.90
C GLU A 129 -10.74 -2.91 11.52
N ILE A 130 -10.33 -1.91 12.27
CA ILE A 130 -9.08 -1.92 13.03
C ILE A 130 -9.43 -1.89 14.52
N VAL A 131 -8.96 -2.89 15.26
CA VAL A 131 -9.11 -2.99 16.71
C VAL A 131 -7.73 -2.94 17.36
N LEU A 132 -7.53 -1.91 18.19
CA LEU A 132 -6.35 -1.76 19.03
C LEU A 132 -6.71 -2.07 20.47
N SER A 133 -6.05 -3.06 21.06
CA SER A 133 -6.27 -3.48 22.45
C SER A 133 -4.97 -3.44 23.24
N GLY A 134 -4.92 -2.68 24.32
CA GLY A 134 -3.73 -2.60 25.17
C GLY A 134 -3.65 -1.34 26.01
N LYS A 135 -2.46 -1.03 26.50
CA LYS A 135 -2.18 0.18 27.29
C LYS A 135 -1.59 1.27 26.38
N PHE A 136 -2.37 2.31 26.06
CA PHE A 136 -1.91 3.37 25.15
C PHE A 136 -2.04 4.81 25.69
N THR A 137 -2.98 5.11 26.59
CA THR A 137 -3.17 6.46 27.18
C THR A 137 -3.04 6.46 28.72
N GLY A 138 -2.78 5.32 29.34
CA GLY A 138 -2.63 5.22 30.80
C GLY A 138 -2.30 3.80 31.25
N PRO A 139 -2.29 3.56 32.57
CA PRO A 139 -1.93 2.25 33.14
C PRO A 139 -2.99 1.18 32.90
N ARG A 140 -4.26 1.57 32.73
CA ARG A 140 -5.38 0.66 32.44
C ARG A 140 -5.46 0.35 30.95
N SER A 141 -5.66 -0.93 30.62
CA SER A 141 -5.92 -1.35 29.25
C SER A 141 -7.26 -0.79 28.74
N LYS A 142 -7.28 -0.42 27.47
CA LYS A 142 -8.47 0.04 26.75
C LYS A 142 -8.51 -0.64 25.38
N VAL A 143 -9.70 -0.71 24.80
CA VAL A 143 -9.93 -1.19 23.44
C VAL A 143 -10.48 -0.03 22.62
N SER A 144 -9.84 0.27 21.49
CA SER A 144 -10.29 1.27 20.53
C SER A 144 -10.60 0.58 19.22
N LYS A 145 -11.85 0.69 18.78
CA LYS A 145 -12.34 0.14 17.51
C LYS A 145 -12.54 1.28 16.51
N MET A 146 -12.03 1.12 15.30
CA MET A 146 -12.21 2.05 14.17
C MET A 146 -12.76 1.23 13.02
N VAL A 147 -13.86 1.69 12.42
CA VAL A 147 -14.56 0.97 11.34
C VAL A 147 -14.93 1.96 10.26
N GLU A 148 -14.75 1.54 9.02
CA GLU A 148 -15.22 2.25 7.84
C GLU A 148 -15.66 1.23 6.78
N GLY A 149 -16.66 1.60 5.97
CA GLY A 149 -17.24 0.72 4.96
C GLY A 149 -18.07 -0.43 5.52
N TYR A 150 -18.11 -1.53 4.78
CA TYR A 150 -18.98 -2.68 5.06
C TYR A 150 -18.22 -3.92 5.50
N ILE A 151 -18.61 -4.51 6.65
CA ILE A 151 -17.97 -5.71 7.21
C ILE A 151 -19.01 -6.69 7.69
N LYS A 152 -18.84 -7.96 7.31
CA LYS A 152 -19.60 -9.08 7.86
C LYS A 152 -18.96 -9.59 9.15
N HIS A 153 -19.79 -9.89 10.14
CA HIS A 153 -19.33 -10.40 11.43
C HIS A 153 -19.70 -11.87 11.69
N ALA A 154 -20.65 -12.45 10.94
CA ALA A 154 -21.19 -13.77 11.22
C ALA A 154 -21.34 -14.63 9.96
N GLY A 155 -21.31 -15.95 10.16
CA GLY A 155 -21.48 -16.98 9.13
C GLY A 155 -20.23 -17.27 8.31
N LYS A 156 -20.33 -18.30 7.45
CA LYS A 156 -19.28 -18.69 6.49
C LYS A 156 -18.73 -17.52 5.64
N PRO A 157 -19.54 -16.55 5.19
CA PRO A 157 -19.02 -15.38 4.47
C PRO A 157 -18.04 -14.55 5.28
N ALA A 158 -18.13 -14.55 6.61
CA ALA A 158 -17.18 -13.82 7.45
C ALA A 158 -15.81 -14.50 7.53
N GLU A 159 -15.73 -15.81 7.30
CA GLU A 159 -14.47 -16.57 7.31
C GLU A 159 -13.79 -16.56 5.94
N GLU A 160 -14.57 -16.62 4.85
CA GLU A 160 -14.02 -16.71 3.49
C GLU A 160 -13.75 -15.33 2.85
N LEU A 161 -14.59 -14.33 3.15
CA LEU A 161 -14.53 -13.04 2.46
C LEU A 161 -13.78 -11.95 3.24
N VAL A 162 -13.59 -12.15 4.54
CA VAL A 162 -12.92 -11.18 5.42
C VAL A 162 -11.51 -11.67 5.70
N ASP A 163 -10.53 -10.98 5.15
CA ASP A 163 -9.14 -11.22 5.51
C ASP A 163 -8.85 -10.63 6.89
N THR A 164 -8.14 -11.37 7.73
CA THR A 164 -7.85 -10.96 9.11
C THR A 164 -6.36 -11.05 9.40
N GLY A 165 -5.80 -9.96 9.89
CA GLY A 165 -4.41 -9.85 10.31
C GLY A 165 -4.28 -9.53 11.79
N PHE A 166 -3.24 -10.07 12.42
CA PHE A 166 -2.89 -9.77 13.81
C PHE A 166 -1.40 -9.53 13.95
N ALA A 167 -1.06 -8.44 14.64
CA ALA A 167 0.30 -8.09 15.00
C ALA A 167 0.35 -7.57 16.44
N THR A 168 1.50 -7.73 17.09
CA THR A 168 1.72 -7.22 18.45
C THR A 168 2.78 -6.13 18.39
N ALA A 169 2.44 -4.95 18.91
CA ALA A 169 3.37 -3.84 19.05
C ALA A 169 3.95 -3.83 20.47
N VAL A 170 5.27 -3.76 20.60
CA VAL A 170 5.97 -3.72 21.88
C VAL A 170 6.31 -2.27 22.25
N LYS A 171 5.72 -1.77 23.33
CA LYS A 171 6.04 -0.45 23.90
C LYS A 171 6.63 -0.58 25.30
N LYS A 172 7.24 0.51 25.79
CA LYS A 172 7.77 0.60 27.17
C LYS A 172 6.75 0.24 28.25
N LEU A 173 5.47 0.57 28.05
CA LEU A 173 4.39 0.30 29.03
C LEU A 173 3.80 -1.12 28.91
N GLY A 174 4.23 -1.91 27.93
CA GLY A 174 3.71 -3.25 27.62
C GLY A 174 3.35 -3.41 26.14
N THR A 175 2.57 -4.44 25.83
CA THR A 175 2.19 -4.78 24.46
C THR A 175 0.82 -4.21 24.08
N ILE A 176 0.67 -3.90 22.80
CA ILE A 176 -0.60 -3.49 22.18
C ILE A 176 -0.90 -4.48 21.04
N GLY A 177 -2.06 -5.14 21.13
CA GLY A 177 -2.57 -5.99 20.07
C GLY A 177 -3.20 -5.13 18.97
N CYS A 178 -2.79 -5.38 17.73
CA CYS A 178 -3.30 -4.76 16.52
C CYS A 178 -4.01 -5.82 15.70
N ARG A 179 -5.35 -5.76 15.65
CA ARG A 179 -6.16 -6.62 14.79
C ARG A 179 -6.73 -5.79 13.65
N VAL A 180 -6.53 -6.25 12.43
CA VAL A 180 -7.05 -5.61 11.21
C VAL A 180 -7.92 -6.62 10.48
N ARG A 181 -9.09 -6.19 10.02
CA ARG A 181 -10.02 -6.97 9.21
C ARG A 181 -10.32 -6.18 7.94
N ILE A 182 -10.19 -6.80 6.78
CA ILE A 182 -10.38 -6.15 5.49
C ILE A 182 -11.33 -6.99 4.65
N VAL A 183 -12.30 -6.35 4.00
CA VAL A 183 -13.12 -6.97 2.97
C VAL A 183 -12.60 -6.54 1.61
N GLN A 184 -12.20 -7.52 0.80
CA GLN A 184 -11.59 -7.28 -0.50
C GLN A 184 -12.56 -6.61 -1.48
N PRO A 185 -12.05 -5.80 -2.43
CA PRO A 185 -12.85 -5.21 -3.49
C PRO A 185 -13.58 -6.28 -4.31
N GLY A 186 -14.78 -5.97 -4.80
CA GLY A 186 -15.53 -6.86 -5.70
C GLY A 186 -16.15 -8.09 -5.03
N THR A 187 -16.04 -8.22 -3.71
CA THR A 187 -16.67 -9.31 -2.95
C THR A 187 -18.19 -9.27 -3.09
N GLU A 188 -18.77 -10.28 -3.74
CA GLU A 188 -20.21 -10.48 -3.79
C GLU A 188 -20.71 -11.07 -2.47
N LEU A 189 -21.65 -10.38 -1.86
CA LEU A 189 -22.26 -10.83 -0.61
C LEU A 189 -23.45 -11.73 -0.97
N PRO A 190 -23.68 -12.85 -0.26
CA PRO A 190 -24.75 -13.82 -0.56
C PRO A 190 -26.19 -13.31 -0.35
N GLY A 191 -26.38 -11.99 -0.22
CA GLY A 191 -27.68 -11.33 -0.20
C GLY A 191 -27.77 -10.11 -1.13
N LYS A 192 -26.76 -9.87 -1.97
CA LYS A 192 -26.83 -8.88 -3.05
C LYS A 192 -27.31 -9.60 -4.30
N PHE A 193 -28.55 -9.34 -4.69
CA PHE A 193 -29.09 -9.78 -5.97
C PHE A 193 -29.05 -8.59 -6.93
N TYR A 194 -28.53 -8.81 -8.13
CA TYR A 194 -28.63 -7.83 -9.21
C TYR A 194 -29.85 -8.18 -10.04
N MET A 195 -30.85 -7.30 -10.06
CA MET A 195 -31.92 -7.41 -11.04
C MET A 195 -31.34 -6.97 -12.38
N LEU A 196 -31.22 -7.90 -13.32
CA LEU A 196 -30.97 -7.51 -14.70
C LEU A 196 -32.16 -6.67 -15.15
N LYS A 197 -31.90 -5.42 -15.49
CA LYS A 197 -32.92 -4.55 -16.07
C LYS A 197 -33.27 -5.17 -17.41
N ASP A 198 -34.50 -5.64 -17.56
CA ASP A 198 -35.00 -6.10 -18.85
C ASP A 198 -34.73 -5.00 -19.88
N GLU A 199 -33.92 -5.30 -20.87
CA GLU A 199 -33.90 -4.52 -22.10
C GLU A 199 -35.31 -4.61 -22.65
N LYS A 200 -36.08 -3.55 -22.41
CA LYS A 200 -37.42 -3.37 -22.95
C LYS A 200 -37.31 -3.73 -24.43
N PRO A 201 -37.94 -4.82 -24.91
CA PRO A 201 -37.86 -5.16 -26.32
C PRO A 201 -38.30 -3.90 -27.06
N ALA A 202 -37.44 -3.42 -27.97
CA ALA A 202 -37.77 -2.31 -28.84
C ALA A 202 -39.20 -2.54 -29.32
N ALA A 203 -40.11 -1.63 -28.94
CA ALA A 203 -41.52 -1.79 -29.24
C ALA A 203 -41.62 -2.12 -30.74
N PRO A 204 -42.31 -3.20 -31.13
CA PRO A 204 -42.47 -3.50 -32.55
C PRO A 204 -43.07 -2.26 -33.19
N GLU A 205 -42.38 -1.70 -34.18
CA GLU A 205 -42.85 -0.57 -34.96
C GLU A 205 -44.29 -0.89 -35.39
N THR A 206 -45.24 -0.17 -34.81
CA THR A 206 -46.64 -0.34 -35.12
C THR A 206 -46.82 0.10 -36.58
N PRO A 207 -47.59 -0.62 -37.42
CA PRO A 207 -47.76 -0.31 -38.86
C PRO A 207 -48.31 1.11 -39.16
N GLU A 208 -48.72 1.86 -38.15
CA GLU A 208 -49.27 3.20 -38.27
C GLU A 208 -48.23 4.27 -38.71
N ALA A 209 -46.93 4.02 -38.55
CA ALA A 209 -45.90 4.93 -39.04
C ALA A 209 -45.77 4.89 -40.58
N LYS A 210 -45.90 3.71 -41.20
CA LYS A 210 -45.88 3.56 -42.66
C LYS A 210 -47.16 4.06 -43.33
N ALA A 211 -48.31 4.01 -42.63
CA ALA A 211 -49.57 4.55 -43.14
C ALA A 211 -49.60 6.09 -43.17
N LYS A 212 -48.84 6.77 -42.30
CA LYS A 212 -48.73 8.24 -42.30
C LYS A 212 -47.76 8.77 -43.37
N GLU A 213 -46.78 7.98 -43.80
CA GLU A 213 -45.91 8.33 -44.94
C GLU A 213 -46.65 8.17 -46.28
N GLY A 214 -47.44 7.12 -46.47
CA GLY A 214 -48.19 6.90 -47.70
C GLY A 214 -49.27 7.96 -48.00
N ILE A 215 -49.83 8.61 -46.97
CA ILE A 215 -50.85 9.66 -47.15
C ILE A 215 -50.21 11.01 -47.51
N LYS A 216 -48.96 11.28 -47.07
CA LYS A 216 -48.23 12.51 -47.45
C LYS A 216 -47.76 12.48 -48.91
N GLU A 217 -47.35 11.31 -49.40
CA GLU A 217 -46.83 11.16 -50.77
C GLU A 217 -47.92 11.28 -51.85
N VAL A 218 -49.18 10.97 -51.51
CA VAL A 218 -50.34 11.13 -52.40
C VAL A 218 -50.83 12.59 -52.41
N LEU A 219 -50.64 13.34 -51.33
CA LEU A 219 -51.06 14.75 -51.23
C LEU A 219 -50.12 15.71 -52.01
N GLU A 220 -48.85 15.35 -52.20
CA GLU A 220 -47.86 16.15 -52.95
C GLU A 220 -47.98 16.04 -54.48
N LYS A 221 -48.84 15.16 -55.01
CA LYS A 221 -48.99 14.92 -56.48
C LYS A 221 -50.23 15.52 -57.13
N THR A 222 -50.96 16.42 -56.45
CA THR A 222 -52.11 17.11 -57.06
C THR A 222 -51.71 18.53 -57.50
N PRO A 223 -51.84 18.90 -58.79
CA PRO A 223 -51.31 20.17 -59.29
C PRO A 223 -52.20 21.36 -58.90
N GLU A 224 -51.56 22.41 -58.37
CA GLU A 224 -52.20 23.69 -58.02
C GLU A 224 -52.70 24.43 -59.26
N LYS A 225 -53.92 25.02 -59.16
CA LYS A 225 -54.38 26.10 -60.04
C LYS A 225 -54.65 27.37 -59.22
N PRO A 226 -54.35 28.56 -59.76
CA PRO A 226 -54.26 29.80 -59.00
C PRO A 226 -55.58 30.58 -59.00
N GLY A 227 -55.89 31.30 -57.92
CA GLY A 227 -56.95 32.31 -57.95
C GLY A 227 -57.56 32.72 -56.62
N MET A 228 -57.04 33.80 -56.05
CA MET A 228 -57.74 34.90 -55.36
C MET A 228 -58.71 34.65 -54.18
N LYS A 229 -58.26 35.19 -53.04
CA LYS A 229 -58.91 36.22 -52.18
C LYS A 229 -60.27 35.94 -51.52
N ASN A 230 -60.17 36.05 -50.19
CA ASN A 230 -61.08 36.75 -49.26
C ASN A 230 -62.28 35.99 -48.64
N ILE A 231 -62.33 36.15 -47.31
CA ILE A 231 -63.49 36.15 -46.39
C ILE A 231 -63.65 34.92 -45.47
N ARG A 232 -63.24 35.21 -44.22
CA ARG A 232 -63.59 34.70 -42.88
C ARG A 232 -64.92 33.93 -42.72
N GLN A 233 -64.89 32.91 -41.84
CA GLN A 233 -65.55 32.93 -40.52
C GLN A 233 -64.96 31.79 -39.63
N VAL A 234 -64.06 32.09 -38.70
CA VAL A 234 -64.19 32.20 -37.22
C VAL A 234 -64.66 30.93 -36.49
N GLY A 235 -63.79 30.48 -35.58
CA GLY A 235 -64.03 29.53 -34.46
C GLY A 235 -62.99 28.39 -34.50
N SER A 236 -61.99 28.28 -33.63
CA SER A 236 -61.74 28.80 -32.29
C SER A 236 -60.23 28.99 -32.08
N VAL A 237 -59.77 30.24 -31.94
CA VAL A 237 -58.38 30.57 -31.58
C VAL A 237 -58.39 31.29 -30.24
N TRP A 238 -57.48 30.82 -29.39
CA TRP A 238 -56.95 31.47 -28.21
C TRP A 238 -56.08 32.66 -28.59
N GLU A 239 -56.17 33.77 -27.88
CA GLU A 239 -55.14 34.81 -27.69
C GLU A 239 -55.68 35.74 -26.58
N HIS A 240 -54.92 36.35 -25.68
CA HIS A 240 -53.48 36.35 -25.40
C HIS A 240 -53.24 37.07 -24.05
N THR A 241 -52.03 36.85 -23.46
CA THR A 241 -51.14 37.82 -22.75
C THR A 241 -51.71 38.63 -21.57
N HIS A 242 -51.00 39.00 -20.52
CA HIS A 242 -49.68 38.84 -19.92
C HIS A 242 -49.86 39.51 -18.53
N ASP A 243 -49.07 39.17 -17.51
CA ASP A 243 -48.57 40.17 -16.53
C ASP A 243 -47.55 39.50 -15.60
N ASP A 244 -46.31 39.95 -15.77
CA ASP A 244 -45.33 40.34 -14.75
C ASP A 244 -45.34 39.65 -13.37
N LEU A 245 -44.24 38.95 -13.06
CA LEU A 245 -43.66 38.85 -11.70
C LEU A 245 -42.25 38.24 -11.72
N ASP A 246 -41.27 39.14 -11.69
CA ASP A 246 -39.98 39.12 -10.97
C ASP A 246 -39.47 37.80 -10.36
N TRP A 247 -38.42 37.21 -10.95
CA TRP A 247 -37.44 36.41 -10.21
C TRP A 247 -36.10 36.30 -10.95
N HIS A 248 -35.03 36.88 -10.38
CA HIS A 248 -33.64 36.69 -10.82
C HIS A 248 -32.94 35.64 -9.94
N PRO A 249 -32.19 34.71 -10.53
CA PRO A 249 -31.03 34.14 -9.86
C PRO A 249 -29.72 34.31 -10.64
N MET A 250 -28.67 34.60 -9.88
CA MET A 250 -27.32 34.97 -10.29
C MET A 250 -26.61 33.96 -11.20
N SER A 251 -25.90 34.50 -12.19
CA SER A 251 -24.91 33.80 -13.02
C SER A 251 -23.54 33.73 -12.33
N VAL A 252 -23.01 32.52 -12.15
CA VAL A 252 -21.57 32.29 -11.92
C VAL A 252 -20.95 31.87 -13.25
N PRO A 253 -19.84 32.49 -13.72
CA PRO A 253 -19.26 32.17 -15.02
C PRO A 253 -18.35 30.94 -14.98
N HIS A 254 -18.41 30.10 -16.02
CA HIS A 254 -17.37 29.12 -16.37
C HIS A 254 -16.59 29.60 -17.60
N PRO A 255 -15.25 29.47 -17.60
CA PRO A 255 -14.40 29.94 -18.69
C PRO A 255 -14.40 28.99 -19.89
N ALA A 256 -14.37 29.59 -21.07
CA ALA A 256 -14.29 28.94 -22.38
C ALA A 256 -12.96 28.19 -22.57
N VAL A 257 -13.03 26.96 -23.06
CA VAL A 257 -11.88 26.23 -23.61
C VAL A 257 -12.08 26.14 -25.12
N THR A 258 -11.18 26.81 -25.84
CA THR A 258 -11.07 26.82 -27.30
C THR A 258 -10.57 25.47 -27.82
N ALA A 259 -11.29 24.92 -28.79
CA ALA A 259 -10.92 23.73 -29.54
C ALA A 259 -9.82 24.07 -30.57
N VAL A 260 -8.78 23.24 -30.63
CA VAL A 260 -7.77 23.22 -31.70
C VAL A 260 -8.14 22.11 -32.68
N PRO A 261 -8.16 22.34 -34.01
CA PRO A 261 -8.50 21.32 -34.99
C PRO A 261 -7.33 20.39 -35.30
N VAL A 262 -7.65 19.11 -35.53
CA VAL A 262 -6.75 18.07 -36.01
C VAL A 262 -6.82 18.03 -37.54
N THR A 263 -5.67 18.11 -38.21
CA THR A 263 -5.52 17.85 -39.64
C THR A 263 -4.72 16.57 -39.86
N GLU A 264 -5.30 15.67 -40.67
CA GLU A 264 -4.66 14.50 -41.29
C GLU A 264 -3.52 14.92 -42.24
N VAL A 265 -2.39 14.21 -42.23
CA VAL A 265 -1.59 13.90 -43.43
C VAL A 265 -0.95 12.52 -43.29
N THR A 266 -1.00 11.81 -44.41
CA THR A 266 -0.64 10.45 -44.83
C THR A 266 0.84 10.05 -44.75
N GLU A 267 1.05 8.74 -44.93
CA GLU A 267 2.26 7.90 -45.03
C GLU A 267 3.47 8.45 -45.79
N GLU A 268 4.69 8.08 -45.33
CA GLU A 268 5.75 7.42 -46.13
C GLU A 268 6.96 7.01 -45.22
N GLU A 269 7.39 5.74 -45.31
CA GLU A 269 8.78 5.28 -45.07
C GLU A 269 9.62 5.54 -46.35
N PRO A 270 11.00 5.50 -46.40
CA PRO A 270 11.91 4.60 -45.68
C PRO A 270 13.37 5.07 -45.37
N ALA A 271 14.17 4.13 -44.83
CA ALA A 271 15.61 3.85 -45.09
C ALA A 271 16.76 4.38 -44.18
N ALA A 272 17.35 3.43 -43.44
CA ALA A 272 18.77 2.98 -43.39
C ALA A 272 19.97 3.92 -43.09
N ALA A 273 20.75 3.57 -42.03
CA ALA A 273 22.24 3.54 -41.88
C ALA A 273 22.58 3.48 -40.36
N VAL A 274 23.01 2.38 -39.72
CA VAL A 274 24.30 1.62 -39.72
C VAL A 274 25.48 2.34 -39.02
N GLU A 275 25.79 1.84 -37.82
CA GLU A 275 27.08 1.67 -37.09
C GLU A 275 27.94 2.84 -36.55
N ALA A 276 28.30 2.74 -35.25
CA ALA A 276 29.68 2.52 -34.79
C ALA A 276 29.75 2.14 -33.30
N GLU A 277 30.49 1.07 -33.01
CA GLU A 277 30.93 0.60 -31.70
C GLU A 277 31.99 1.54 -31.06
N SER A 278 32.11 1.51 -29.73
CA SER A 278 33.43 1.63 -29.09
C SER A 278 33.45 0.95 -27.72
N THR A 279 34.05 -0.23 -27.72
CA THR A 279 34.68 -0.91 -26.58
C THR A 279 35.98 -0.19 -26.20
N VAL A 280 36.30 -0.11 -24.91
CA VAL A 280 37.68 0.07 -24.43
C VAL A 280 37.89 -0.89 -23.26
N GLU A 281 38.56 -2.01 -23.56
CA GLU A 281 39.38 -2.74 -22.61
C GLU A 281 40.78 -2.13 -22.60
N ALA A 282 41.42 -2.05 -21.43
CA ALA A 282 42.87 -2.02 -21.30
C ALA A 282 43.29 -2.87 -20.09
N LYS A 283 43.96 -4.00 -20.38
CA LYS A 283 44.88 -4.75 -19.51
C LYS A 283 46.25 -4.00 -19.53
N THR A 284 47.25 -4.12 -18.63
CA THR A 284 47.82 -5.25 -17.90
C THR A 284 48.99 -4.78 -16.99
N ALA A 285 49.50 -5.70 -16.11
CA ALA A 285 50.77 -5.76 -15.33
C ALA A 285 50.70 -5.18 -13.89
N VAL A 286 50.78 -5.90 -12.77
CA VAL A 286 51.57 -7.06 -12.24
C VAL A 286 53.05 -6.74 -11.98
N GLU A 287 53.39 -6.56 -10.69
CA GLU A 287 54.60 -7.01 -9.94
C GLU A 287 54.34 -6.68 -8.45
N ALA A 288 54.10 -7.68 -7.58
CA ALA A 288 55.06 -8.41 -6.72
C ALA A 288 55.26 -7.76 -5.32
N GLU A 289 55.09 -8.58 -4.28
CA GLU A 289 55.05 -8.22 -2.84
C GLU A 289 56.37 -7.67 -2.28
N PRO A 290 56.35 -7.05 -1.06
CA PRO A 290 56.69 -7.87 0.11
C PRO A 290 55.89 -7.59 1.41
N SER A 291 55.57 -8.70 2.09
CA SER A 291 55.59 -8.97 3.55
C SER A 291 55.22 -7.91 4.60
N MET A 292 54.25 -8.33 5.46
CA MET A 292 54.14 -8.17 6.92
C MET A 292 54.50 -6.82 7.59
N GLU A 293 53.52 -6.19 8.22
CA GLU A 293 53.49 -6.07 9.70
C GLU A 293 52.17 -5.46 10.20
N THR A 294 51.62 -6.10 11.22
CA THR A 294 50.45 -5.69 12.01
C THR A 294 50.74 -4.45 12.84
N VAL A 295 49.96 -3.37 12.70
CA VAL A 295 49.74 -2.39 13.78
C VAL A 295 48.33 -1.79 13.65
N ASP A 296 47.42 -2.23 14.54
CA ASP A 296 46.23 -1.48 14.94
C ASP A 296 46.65 -0.10 15.47
N LYS A 297 46.24 0.98 14.80
CA LYS A 297 46.29 2.33 15.36
C LYS A 297 44.88 2.74 15.78
N PRO A 298 44.63 3.03 17.07
CA PRO A 298 43.39 3.65 17.50
C PRO A 298 43.36 5.11 17.03
N VAL A 299 42.19 5.54 16.57
CA VAL A 299 41.88 6.92 16.18
C VAL A 299 42.03 7.81 17.43
N GLN A 300 42.98 8.76 17.36
CA GLN A 300 43.21 9.76 18.41
C GLN A 300 42.05 10.76 18.47
N SER A 301 41.50 10.94 19.66
CA SER A 301 40.68 12.11 20.02
C SER A 301 41.60 13.35 20.11
N PRO A 302 41.12 14.56 19.79
CA PRO A 302 41.94 15.76 19.84
C PRO A 302 42.31 16.12 21.28
N ASP A 303 43.59 16.45 21.49
CA ASP A 303 44.14 16.96 22.74
C ASP A 303 43.43 18.25 23.17
N ILE A 304 42.72 18.19 24.31
CA ILE A 304 42.20 19.35 25.02
C ILE A 304 43.17 19.57 26.18
N GLU A 305 43.89 20.69 26.16
CA GLU A 305 44.81 21.09 27.23
C GLU A 305 44.04 21.20 28.56
N LEU A 306 44.45 20.41 29.56
CA LEU A 306 43.90 20.44 30.92
C LEU A 306 44.53 21.59 31.72
N PRO A 307 43.75 22.41 32.44
CA PRO A 307 44.28 23.46 33.31
C PRO A 307 45.03 22.86 34.51
N GLU A 308 46.15 23.50 34.90
CA GLU A 308 47.04 23.06 35.99
C GLU A 308 46.29 22.97 37.34
N GLY A 309 46.28 21.78 37.96
CA GLY A 309 45.75 21.57 39.33
C GLY A 309 44.91 20.29 39.56
N GLU A 310 44.62 19.49 38.53
CA GLU A 310 43.71 18.33 38.63
C GLU A 310 44.38 16.99 38.91
N GLN A 311 43.74 16.16 39.75
CA GLN A 311 44.16 14.77 39.99
C GLN A 311 43.32 13.83 39.13
N THR A 312 43.96 12.96 38.34
CA THR A 312 43.30 11.96 37.49
C THR A 312 43.57 10.54 37.98
N ARG A 313 42.57 9.64 37.91
CA ARG A 313 42.70 8.21 38.21
C ARG A 313 41.88 7.36 37.23
N ILE A 314 42.25 6.10 37.08
CA ILE A 314 41.49 5.11 36.31
C ILE A 314 40.81 4.16 37.30
N ASN A 315 39.49 4.04 37.22
CA ASN A 315 38.70 3.11 38.03
C ASN A 315 37.77 2.29 37.12
N ASP A 316 37.87 0.96 37.18
CA ASP A 316 37.09 0.02 36.33
C ASP A 316 37.10 0.36 34.82
N GLY A 317 38.22 0.86 34.30
CA GLY A 317 38.40 1.20 32.88
C GLY A 317 37.77 2.54 32.47
N LEU A 318 37.26 3.32 33.41
CA LEU A 318 36.78 4.69 33.20
C LEU A 318 37.79 5.70 33.76
N GLU A 319 38.15 6.72 32.97
CA GLU A 319 38.96 7.84 33.43
C GLU A 319 38.11 8.80 34.27
N GLU A 320 38.54 9.04 35.50
CA GLU A 320 37.93 9.99 36.43
C GLU A 320 38.92 11.12 36.76
N HIS A 321 38.43 12.35 36.89
CA HIS A 321 39.21 13.48 37.39
C HIS A 321 38.54 14.14 38.60
N LYS A 322 39.35 14.84 39.40
CA LYS A 322 38.95 15.61 40.58
C LYS A 322 39.53 17.02 40.49
N HIS A 323 38.66 18.04 40.59
CA HIS A 323 39.05 19.44 40.63
C HIS A 323 39.52 19.90 42.01
N GLU A 324 40.49 20.80 42.03
CA GLU A 324 40.94 21.48 43.24
C GLU A 324 39.83 22.42 43.76
N GLY A 325 39.06 21.95 44.75
CA GLY A 325 37.90 22.66 45.32
C GLY A 325 36.65 21.80 45.54
N TYR A 326 36.59 20.60 44.94
CA TYR A 326 35.49 19.64 45.12
C TYR A 326 36.02 18.30 45.61
N ASP A 327 35.35 17.69 46.59
CA ASP A 327 35.87 16.50 47.28
C ASP A 327 35.45 15.15 46.66
N TYR A 328 34.93 15.14 45.43
CA TYR A 328 34.43 13.93 44.76
C TYR A 328 35.03 13.75 43.35
N TRP A 329 35.16 12.49 42.94
CA TRP A 329 35.66 12.08 41.63
C TRP A 329 34.50 11.96 40.64
N HIS A 330 34.71 12.37 39.39
CA HIS A 330 33.72 12.19 38.33
C HIS A 330 34.34 11.78 36.98
N PRO A 331 33.58 11.07 36.13
CA PRO A 331 34.06 10.64 34.81
C PRO A 331 34.48 11.83 33.94
N SER A 332 35.59 11.67 33.23
CA SER A 332 36.11 12.67 32.28
C SER A 332 35.14 12.99 31.13
N SER A 333 34.16 12.11 30.87
CA SER A 333 33.11 12.32 29.87
C SER A 333 31.98 13.27 30.31
N ARG A 334 31.97 13.75 31.55
CA ARG A 334 30.91 14.62 32.07
C ARG A 334 31.20 16.07 31.68
N THR A 335 30.45 16.61 30.72
CA THR A 335 30.53 18.01 30.30
C THR A 335 30.09 18.96 31.43
N HIS A 336 31.00 19.79 31.93
CA HIS A 336 30.64 20.91 32.80
C HIS A 336 30.14 22.08 31.95
N LYS A 337 29.02 22.70 32.34
CA LYS A 337 28.66 24.02 31.81
C LYS A 337 29.66 25.02 32.37
N THR A 338 30.55 25.52 31.53
CA THR A 338 31.36 26.68 31.87
C THR A 338 30.43 27.89 32.05
N LYS A 339 30.73 28.76 33.02
CA LYS A 339 30.05 30.05 33.20
C LYS A 339 30.32 30.90 31.95
N GLY A 340 29.48 30.77 30.93
CA GLY A 340 29.65 31.46 29.64
C GLY A 340 28.56 31.16 28.62
N ASP A 341 27.90 30.00 28.71
CA ASP A 341 26.83 29.64 27.78
C ASP A 341 25.45 30.11 28.29
N GLU A 342 25.25 31.44 28.30
CA GLU A 342 23.94 32.07 28.20
C GLU A 342 23.92 32.93 26.93
N ASN A 343 23.35 32.39 25.85
CA ASN A 343 22.58 33.16 24.86
C ASN A 343 21.68 32.24 24.03
#